data_AF-A0AA51DRQ6-F1
#
_entry.id   AF-A0AA51DRQ6-F1
#
_cell.length_a   1.000
_cell.length_b   1.000
_cell.length_c   1.000
_cell.angle_alpha   90.00
_cell.angle_beta   90.00
_cell.angle_gamma   90.00
#
_symmetry.space_group_name_H-M   'P 1'
#
loop_
_entity.id
_entity.type
_entity.pdbx_description
1 polymer ?
#
loop_
_entity_poly.entity_id
_entity_poly.type
_entity_poly.pdbx_seq_one_letter_code
_entity_poly.pdbx_strand_id
1 'polypeptide(L)'
;MKNTGSVINAMIQYYSGDIKRINHFIKVYGYCKSIGEMENLDDKTKEILEVTAVVHDIGIKVSEEKYHSSSGHYQQIEGPAVAADMLGGLGYDQEFIDRVCYLIAHHHTYTNIEGLDYQILVEADFLVNLDEDKSSTDTIRNVKQSIFRTKTGITFLNHLFGV
;
A
#
# COMPACT_ATOMS: atom_id res chain seq x y z
N MET A 1 7.57 -7.37 18.44
CA MET A 1 7.40 -7.07 17.01
C MET A 1 6.94 -8.33 16.32
N LYS A 2 5.77 -8.30 15.69
CA LYS A 2 5.34 -9.39 14.79
C LYS A 2 6.17 -9.25 13.51
N ASN A 3 6.47 -10.37 12.87
CA ASN A 3 7.42 -10.40 11.75
C ASN A 3 6.68 -10.13 10.43
N THR A 4 6.88 -8.97 9.80
CA THR A 4 6.31 -8.64 8.48
C THR A 4 6.58 -9.73 7.43
N GLY A 5 7.66 -10.52 7.59
CA GLY A 5 7.95 -11.68 6.75
C GLY A 5 6.87 -12.77 6.76
N SER A 6 6.14 -12.97 7.86
CA SER A 6 5.02 -13.93 7.87
C SER A 6 3.83 -13.41 7.06
N VAL A 7 3.55 -12.10 7.10
CA VAL A 7 2.53 -11.45 6.27
C VAL A 7 2.91 -11.52 4.79
N ILE A 8 4.17 -11.22 4.45
CA ILE A 8 4.68 -11.35 3.08
C ILE A 8 4.52 -12.78 2.58
N ASN A 9 4.89 -13.79 3.37
CA ASN A 9 4.70 -15.19 3.00
C ASN A 9 3.21 -15.53 2.77
N ALA A 10 2.31 -15.06 3.64
CA ALA A 10 0.88 -15.27 3.47
C ALA A 10 0.33 -14.61 2.19
N MET A 11 0.76 -13.39 1.87
CA MET A 11 0.38 -12.70 0.63
C MET A 11 0.96 -13.35 -0.63
N ILE A 12 2.20 -13.85 -0.59
CA ILE A 12 2.79 -14.63 -1.68
C ILE A 12 1.99 -15.92 -1.91
N GLN A 13 1.57 -16.60 -0.84
CA GLN A 13 0.71 -17.78 -0.95
C GLN A 13 -0.66 -17.44 -1.51
N TYR A 14 -1.26 -16.33 -1.07
CA TYR A 14 -2.57 -15.86 -1.54
C TYR A 14 -2.59 -15.53 -3.04
N TYR A 15 -1.52 -14.90 -3.53
CA TYR A 15 -1.28 -14.55 -4.93
C TYR A 15 -0.38 -15.56 -5.67
N SER A 16 -0.39 -16.84 -5.25
CA SER A 16 0.46 -17.86 -5.88
C SER A 16 0.28 -17.92 -7.40
N GLY A 17 1.38 -17.79 -8.13
CA GLY A 17 1.39 -17.74 -9.60
C GLY A 17 1.26 -16.34 -10.20
N ASP A 18 0.93 -15.31 -9.41
CA ASP A 18 0.81 -13.92 -9.86
C ASP A 18 2.07 -13.10 -9.53
N ILE A 19 3.11 -13.31 -10.33
CA ILE A 19 4.41 -12.65 -10.14
C ILE A 19 4.27 -11.12 -10.19
N LYS A 20 3.37 -10.59 -11.03
CA LYS A 20 3.19 -9.14 -11.17
C LYS A 20 2.70 -8.54 -9.86
N ARG A 21 1.60 -9.07 -9.29
CA ARG A 21 1.05 -8.57 -8.01
C ARG A 21 2.01 -8.77 -6.85
N ILE A 22 2.70 -9.92 -6.82
CA ILE A 22 3.71 -10.17 -5.79
C ILE A 22 4.82 -9.12 -5.84
N ASN A 23 5.37 -8.85 -7.02
CA ASN A 23 6.42 -7.83 -7.15
C ASN A 23 5.91 -6.43 -6.85
N HIS A 24 4.66 -6.12 -7.20
CA HIS A 24 4.04 -4.84 -6.93
C HIS A 24 4.05 -4.52 -5.42
N PHE A 25 3.41 -5.35 -4.58
CA PHE A 25 3.35 -5.06 -3.15
C PHE A 25 4.73 -5.12 -2.46
N ILE A 26 5.68 -5.93 -2.97
CA ILE A 26 7.05 -5.95 -2.46
C ILE A 26 7.75 -4.62 -2.69
N LYS A 27 7.56 -4.00 -3.87
CA LYS A 27 8.08 -2.65 -4.16
C LYS A 27 7.42 -1.59 -3.29
N VAL A 28 6.09 -1.63 -3.16
CA VAL A 28 5.33 -0.70 -2.30
C VAL A 28 5.81 -0.80 -0.84
N TYR A 29 5.95 -2.03 -0.32
CA TYR A 29 6.53 -2.27 1.02
C TYR A 29 7.93 -1.65 1.18
N GLY A 30 8.82 -1.82 0.20
CA GLY A 30 10.17 -1.23 0.25
C GLY A 30 10.16 0.30 0.33
N TYR A 31 9.28 0.95 -0.44
CA TYR A 31 9.11 2.40 -0.38
C TYR A 31 8.48 2.86 0.93
N CYS A 32 7.38 2.23 1.36
CA CYS A 32 6.71 2.53 2.62
C CYS A 32 7.65 2.45 3.82
N LYS A 33 8.44 1.37 3.91
CA LYS A 33 9.45 1.21 4.96
C LYS A 33 10.47 2.35 4.95
N SER A 34 11.07 2.62 3.79
CA SER A 34 12.12 3.63 3.65
C SER A 34 11.61 5.04 3.95
N ILE A 35 10.42 5.39 3.42
CA ILE A 35 9.79 6.68 3.65
C ILE A 35 9.40 6.82 5.13
N GLY A 36 8.79 5.79 5.74
CA GLY A 36 8.38 5.80 7.14
C GLY A 36 9.56 5.99 8.10
N GLU A 37 10.70 5.35 7.82
CA GLU A 37 11.93 5.55 8.59
C GLU A 37 12.48 6.99 8.43
N MET A 38 12.53 7.51 7.21
CA MET A 38 13.08 8.85 6.92
C MET A 38 12.17 10.01 7.37
N GLU A 39 10.86 9.78 7.43
CA GLU A 39 9.89 10.70 8.02
C GLU A 39 9.79 10.56 9.56
N ASN A 40 10.61 9.69 10.17
CA ASN A 40 10.70 9.47 11.62
C ASN A 40 9.38 9.05 12.27
N LEU A 41 8.63 8.16 11.61
CA LEU A 41 7.45 7.55 12.22
C LEU A 41 7.84 6.73 13.46
N ASP A 42 6.96 6.71 14.45
CA ASP A 42 7.10 5.83 15.61
C ASP A 42 6.96 4.35 15.22
N ASP A 43 7.46 3.45 16.07
CA ASP A 43 7.54 2.02 15.76
C ASP A 43 6.18 1.38 15.49
N LYS A 44 5.12 1.81 16.19
CA LYS A 44 3.77 1.25 15.99
C LYS A 44 3.23 1.68 14.63
N THR A 45 3.37 2.96 14.28
CA THR A 45 2.93 3.49 12.99
C THR A 45 3.72 2.87 11.82
N LYS A 46 5.03 2.62 11.98
CA LYS A 46 5.83 1.89 10.98
C LYS A 46 5.34 0.46 10.79
N GLU A 47 5.07 -0.28 11.87
CA GLU A 47 4.57 -1.66 11.76
C GLU A 47 3.21 -1.70 11.03
N ILE A 48 2.31 -0.77 11.34
CA ILE A 48 1.01 -0.62 10.65
C ILE A 48 1.22 -0.32 9.16
N LEU A 49 2.07 0.65 8.83
CA LEU A 49 2.36 1.05 7.46
C LEU A 49 2.97 -0.09 6.65
N GLU A 50 3.97 -0.77 7.20
CA GLU A 50 4.65 -1.89 6.54
C GLU A 50 3.70 -3.06 6.27
N VAL A 51 2.89 -3.45 7.27
CA VAL A 51 1.91 -4.52 7.09
C VAL A 51 0.86 -4.12 6.07
N THR A 52 0.33 -2.90 6.16
CA THR A 52 -0.66 -2.38 5.20
C THR A 52 -0.10 -2.36 3.79
N ALA A 53 1.14 -1.92 3.58
CA ALA A 53 1.78 -1.92 2.27
C ALA A 53 1.82 -3.32 1.63
N VAL A 54 2.01 -4.36 2.44
CA VAL A 54 2.01 -5.74 1.96
C VAL A 54 0.60 -6.22 1.57
N VAL A 55 -0.45 -5.76 2.27
CA VAL A 55 -1.82 -6.25 2.08
C VAL A 55 -2.77 -5.27 1.37
N HIS A 56 -2.32 -4.08 0.96
CA HIS A 56 -3.21 -3.01 0.48
C HIS A 56 -4.13 -3.46 -0.67
N ASP A 57 -3.58 -4.20 -1.61
CA ASP A 57 -4.25 -4.73 -2.80
C ASP A 57 -4.87 -6.13 -2.62
N ILE A 58 -4.98 -6.65 -1.39
CA ILE A 58 -5.50 -8.00 -1.13
C ILE A 58 -6.93 -8.22 -1.66
N GLY A 59 -7.69 -7.12 -1.80
CA GLY A 59 -9.05 -7.11 -2.32
C GLY A 59 -9.17 -7.39 -3.82
N ILE A 60 -8.09 -7.31 -4.61
CA ILE A 60 -8.16 -7.50 -6.08
C ILE A 60 -8.75 -8.86 -6.43
N LYS A 61 -8.27 -9.95 -5.83
CA LYS A 61 -8.70 -11.31 -6.18
C LYS A 61 -10.21 -11.50 -6.01
N VAL A 62 -10.75 -11.09 -4.86
CA VAL A 62 -12.20 -11.15 -4.59
C VAL A 62 -12.98 -10.22 -5.53
N SER A 63 -12.41 -9.06 -5.86
CA SER A 63 -13.03 -8.11 -6.79
C SER A 63 -13.13 -8.68 -8.21
N GLU A 64 -12.11 -9.39 -8.68
CA GLU A 64 -12.10 -10.07 -9.98
C GLU A 64 -13.10 -11.23 -10.02
N GLU A 65 -13.20 -12.00 -8.93
CA GLU A 65 -14.14 -13.12 -8.80
C GLU A 65 -15.60 -12.65 -8.78
N LYS A 66 -15.92 -11.57 -8.05
CA LYS A 66 -17.30 -11.07 -7.87
C LYS A 66 -17.76 -10.11 -8.96
N TYR A 67 -16.88 -9.23 -9.42
CA TYR A 67 -17.25 -8.09 -10.27
C TYR A 67 -16.54 -8.10 -11.63
N HIS A 68 -15.65 -9.06 -11.89
CA HIS A 68 -14.81 -9.10 -13.08
C HIS A 68 -14.01 -7.79 -13.27
N SER A 69 -13.57 -7.19 -12.17
CA SER A 69 -12.89 -5.90 -12.15
C SER A 69 -11.86 -5.84 -11.03
N SER A 70 -10.72 -5.24 -11.31
CA SER A 70 -9.69 -4.89 -10.32
C SER A 70 -9.74 -3.41 -9.92
N SER A 71 -10.85 -2.70 -10.15
CA SER A 71 -10.92 -1.26 -9.85
C SER A 71 -10.80 -0.98 -8.34
N GLY A 72 -10.16 0.13 -7.99
CA GLY A 72 -9.91 0.52 -6.59
C GLY A 72 -11.19 0.54 -5.73
N HIS A 73 -12.33 0.93 -6.31
CA HIS A 73 -13.61 0.91 -5.59
C HIS A 73 -13.97 -0.46 -5.02
N TYR A 74 -13.84 -1.53 -5.81
CA TYR A 74 -14.15 -2.88 -5.33
C TYR A 74 -13.10 -3.40 -4.37
N GLN A 75 -11.83 -3.05 -4.59
CA GLN A 75 -10.77 -3.41 -3.66
C GLN A 75 -10.98 -2.82 -2.26
N GLN A 76 -11.43 -1.56 -2.19
CA GLN A 76 -11.75 -0.88 -0.93
C GLN A 76 -12.94 -1.52 -0.19
N ILE A 77 -13.87 -2.14 -0.92
CA ILE A 77 -15.01 -2.87 -0.33
C ILE A 77 -14.57 -4.25 0.17
N GLU A 78 -13.83 -5.00 -0.65
CA GLU A 78 -13.56 -6.41 -0.41
C GLU A 78 -12.29 -6.65 0.40
N GLY A 79 -11.28 -5.78 0.27
CA GLY A 79 -9.97 -5.92 0.89
C GLY A 79 -9.98 -5.99 2.42
N PRO A 80 -10.72 -5.13 3.14
CA PRO A 80 -10.68 -5.09 4.60
C PRO A 80 -11.02 -6.42 5.27
N ALA A 81 -12.07 -7.12 4.80
CA ALA A 81 -12.48 -8.40 5.38
C ALA A 81 -11.40 -9.48 5.19
N VAL A 82 -10.81 -9.56 3.99
CA VAL A 82 -9.77 -10.54 3.68
C VAL A 82 -8.49 -10.26 4.49
N ALA A 83 -8.12 -8.98 4.64
CA ALA A 83 -6.99 -8.58 5.46
C ALA A 83 -7.20 -8.92 6.94
N ALA A 84 -8.40 -8.65 7.49
CA ALA A 84 -8.73 -8.95 8.86
C ALA A 84 -8.60 -10.44 9.17
N ASP A 85 -9.12 -11.31 8.30
CA ASP A 85 -9.02 -12.75 8.46
C ASP A 85 -7.55 -13.22 8.41
N MET A 86 -6.76 -12.73 7.45
CA MET A 86 -5.35 -13.09 7.33
C MET A 86 -4.54 -12.64 8.55
N LEU A 87 -4.69 -11.38 8.96
CA LEU A 87 -3.92 -10.82 10.07
C LEU A 87 -4.37 -11.40 11.42
N GLY A 88 -5.67 -11.67 11.59
CA GLY A 88 -6.20 -12.40 12.74
C GLY A 88 -5.61 -13.80 12.86
N GLY A 89 -5.52 -14.53 11.75
CA GLY A 89 -4.86 -15.85 11.70
C GLY A 89 -3.36 -15.81 12.03
N LEU A 90 -2.70 -14.68 11.77
CA LEU A 90 -1.30 -14.43 12.14
C LEU A 90 -1.14 -13.86 13.57
N GLY A 91 -2.23 -13.67 14.29
CA GLY A 91 -2.24 -13.22 15.68
C GLY A 91 -2.06 -11.72 15.88
N TYR A 92 -2.33 -10.88 14.88
CA TYR A 92 -2.43 -9.42 15.05
C TYR A 92 -3.61 -9.08 15.98
N ASP A 93 -3.45 -8.04 16.81
CA ASP A 93 -4.51 -7.59 17.71
C ASP A 93 -5.55 -6.75 16.95
N GLN A 94 -6.76 -6.63 17.52
CA GLN A 94 -7.89 -6.01 16.84
C GLN A 94 -7.64 -4.53 16.51
N GLU A 95 -7.03 -3.76 17.43
CA GLU A 95 -6.77 -2.34 17.21
C GLU A 95 -5.81 -2.12 16.03
N PHE A 96 -4.78 -2.96 15.92
CA PHE A 96 -3.88 -2.96 14.77
C PHE A 96 -4.62 -3.31 13.48
N ILE A 97 -5.42 -4.39 13.50
CA ILE A 97 -6.18 -4.84 12.34
C ILE A 97 -7.15 -3.76 11.87
N ASP A 98 -7.83 -3.07 12.79
CA ASP A 98 -8.79 -2.02 12.48
C ASP A 98 -8.13 -0.86 11.72
N ARG A 99 -6.92 -0.44 12.14
CA ARG A 99 -6.18 0.61 11.42
C ARG A 99 -5.72 0.14 10.04
N VAL A 100 -5.21 -1.09 9.91
CA VAL A 100 -4.84 -1.65 8.60
C VAL A 100 -6.05 -1.71 7.68
N CYS A 101 -7.18 -2.24 8.17
CA CYS A 101 -8.43 -2.32 7.42
C CYS A 101 -8.94 -0.94 7.00
N TYR A 102 -8.83 0.06 7.87
CA TYR A 102 -9.12 1.44 7.52
C TYR A 102 -8.25 1.92 6.35
N LEU A 103 -6.94 1.72 6.41
CA LEU A 103 -6.06 2.15 5.32
C LEU A 103 -6.38 1.44 4.00
N ILE A 104 -6.66 0.13 4.04
CA ILE A 104 -7.09 -0.65 2.86
C ILE A 104 -8.41 -0.10 2.31
N ALA A 105 -9.40 0.19 3.16
CA ALA A 105 -10.68 0.72 2.72
C ALA A 105 -10.57 2.11 2.07
N HIS A 106 -9.46 2.83 2.27
CA HIS A 106 -9.33 4.23 1.84
C HIS A 106 -8.19 4.49 0.86
N HIS A 107 -7.22 3.60 0.63
CA HIS A 107 -6.02 3.90 -0.16
C HIS A 107 -6.22 4.38 -1.61
N HIS A 108 -7.42 4.23 -2.21
CA HIS A 108 -7.80 4.83 -3.50
C HIS A 108 -8.60 6.14 -3.38
N THR A 109 -8.62 6.78 -2.20
CA THR A 109 -9.35 8.01 -1.88
C THR A 109 -8.39 9.14 -1.50
N TYR A 110 -8.01 9.97 -2.47
CA TYR A 110 -6.92 10.93 -2.29
C TYR A 110 -7.31 12.28 -1.67
N THR A 111 -8.48 12.35 -1.04
CA THR A 111 -8.97 13.52 -0.32
C THR A 111 -9.10 13.18 1.17
N ASN A 112 -8.92 14.17 2.05
CA ASN A 112 -9.00 14.00 3.50
C ASN A 112 -8.13 12.85 4.03
N ILE A 113 -6.87 12.78 3.57
CA ILE A 113 -5.91 11.77 4.04
C ILE A 113 -5.57 12.02 5.52
N GLU A 114 -5.97 11.09 6.38
CA GLU A 114 -5.77 11.13 7.82
C GLU A 114 -4.58 10.26 8.27
N GLY A 115 -3.50 10.91 8.68
CA GLY A 115 -2.28 10.27 9.21
C GLY A 115 -1.16 10.16 8.18
N LEU A 116 0.09 10.14 8.67
CA LEU A 116 1.27 10.02 7.82
C LEU A 116 1.42 8.62 7.22
N ASP A 117 1.03 7.57 7.95
CA ASP A 117 0.93 6.20 7.42
C ASP A 117 0.06 6.15 6.17
N TYR A 118 -1.10 6.81 6.19
CA TYR A 118 -1.98 6.86 5.04
C TYR A 118 -1.36 7.63 3.88
N GLN A 119 -0.81 8.82 4.13
CA GLN A 119 -0.15 9.61 3.10
C GLN A 119 1.02 8.85 2.45
N ILE A 120 1.83 8.15 3.25
CA ILE A 120 2.99 7.39 2.76
C ILE A 120 2.54 6.18 1.95
N LEU A 121 1.49 5.46 2.38
CA LEU A 121 0.95 4.34 1.63
C LEU A 121 0.54 4.77 0.21
N VAL A 122 -0.23 5.86 0.11
CA VAL A 122 -0.68 6.42 -1.18
C VAL A 122 0.52 6.83 -2.03
N GLU A 123 1.48 7.57 -1.46
CA GLU A 123 2.67 8.00 -2.19
C GLU A 123 3.51 6.82 -2.70
N ALA A 124 3.73 5.80 -1.88
CA ALA A 124 4.50 4.63 -2.24
C ALA A 124 3.84 3.81 -3.35
N ASP A 125 2.51 3.65 -3.30
CA ASP A 125 1.74 3.00 -4.36
C ASP A 125 1.86 3.79 -5.69
N PHE A 126 1.71 5.13 -5.64
CA PHE A 126 1.93 5.97 -6.82
C PHE A 126 3.35 5.87 -7.38
N LEU A 127 4.40 5.79 -6.55
CA LEU A 127 5.77 5.59 -7.04
C LEU A 127 5.89 4.32 -7.89
N VAL A 128 5.26 3.22 -7.46
CA VAL A 128 5.29 1.95 -8.17
C VAL A 128 4.44 2.01 -9.44
N ASN A 129 3.21 2.52 -9.34
CA ASN A 129 2.29 2.60 -10.48
C ASN A 129 2.83 3.49 -11.60
N LEU A 130 3.44 4.63 -11.27
CA LEU A 130 4.03 5.52 -12.28
C LEU A 130 5.12 4.82 -13.11
N ASP A 131 5.94 3.97 -12.50
CA ASP A 131 6.96 3.16 -13.17
C ASP A 131 6.34 1.99 -13.96
N GLU A 132 5.47 1.20 -13.33
CA GLU A 132 4.85 0.03 -13.96
C GLU A 132 4.00 0.39 -15.19
N ASP A 133 3.30 1.53 -15.14
CA ASP A 133 2.48 2.04 -16.24
C ASP A 133 3.29 2.82 -17.29
N LYS A 134 4.60 3.03 -17.05
CA LYS A 134 5.49 3.85 -17.90
C LYS A 134 4.89 5.24 -18.16
N SER A 135 4.43 5.87 -17.07
CA SER A 135 3.72 7.15 -17.12
C SER A 135 4.55 8.26 -17.76
N SER A 136 3.88 9.18 -18.46
CA SER A 136 4.56 10.32 -19.07
C SER A 136 5.10 11.30 -18.02
N THR A 137 6.14 12.05 -18.38
CA THR A 137 6.72 13.07 -17.49
C THR A 137 5.68 14.09 -17.01
N ASP A 138 4.73 14.47 -17.85
CA ASP A 138 3.66 15.39 -17.46
C ASP A 138 2.70 14.76 -16.44
N THR A 139 2.38 13.47 -16.59
CA THR A 139 1.59 12.72 -15.60
C THR A 139 2.31 12.67 -14.27
N ILE A 140 3.62 12.35 -14.27
CA ILE A 140 4.44 12.29 -13.07
C ILE A 140 4.47 13.65 -12.36
N ARG A 141 4.65 14.76 -13.10
CA ARG A 141 4.63 16.12 -12.52
C ARG A 141 3.26 16.47 -11.93
N ASN A 142 2.18 16.10 -12.60
CA ASN A 142 0.84 16.33 -12.10
C ASN A 142 0.59 15.56 -10.79
N VAL A 143 0.95 14.26 -10.76
CA VAL A 143 0.83 13.43 -9.55
C VAL A 143 1.70 13.96 -8.41
N LYS A 144 2.94 14.38 -8.69
CA LYS A 144 3.81 15.05 -7.70
C LYS A 144 3.13 16.24 -7.05
N GLN A 145 2.44 17.06 -7.82
CA GLN A 145 1.75 18.25 -7.30
C GLN A 145 0.45 17.89 -6.56
N SER A 146 -0.36 16.99 -7.12
CA SER A 146 -1.69 16.71 -6.59
C SER A 146 -1.68 15.75 -5.40
N ILE A 147 -0.75 14.79 -5.36
CA ILE A 147 -0.76 13.69 -4.38
C ILE A 147 0.34 13.82 -3.34
N PHE A 148 1.58 14.08 -3.75
CA PHE A 148 2.74 13.96 -2.84
C PHE A 148 2.82 15.13 -1.85
N ARG A 149 3.07 14.80 -0.58
CA ARG A 149 3.15 15.72 0.56
C ARG A 149 4.38 15.46 1.44
N THR A 150 4.83 14.21 1.58
CA THR A 150 6.00 13.91 2.42
C THR A 150 7.28 14.40 1.73
N LYS A 151 8.25 14.85 2.53
CA LYS A 151 9.52 15.34 1.99
C LYS A 151 10.28 14.20 1.30
N THR A 152 10.26 13.02 1.90
CA THR A 152 10.95 11.85 1.40
C THR A 152 10.28 11.28 0.15
N GLY A 153 8.95 11.16 0.13
CA GLY A 153 8.22 10.71 -1.06
C GLY A 153 8.45 11.61 -2.27
N ILE A 154 8.43 12.94 -2.08
CA ILE A 154 8.78 13.90 -3.15
C ILE A 154 10.23 13.69 -3.62
N THR A 155 11.15 13.49 -2.67
CA THR A 155 12.57 13.24 -3.00
C THR A 155 12.74 11.98 -3.83
N PHE A 156 12.08 10.89 -3.43
CA PHE A 156 12.11 9.61 -4.16
C PHE A 156 11.53 9.74 -5.56
N LEU A 157 10.37 10.40 -5.70
CA LEU A 157 9.77 10.68 -7.00
C LEU A 157 10.76 11.42 -7.92
N ASN A 158 11.41 12.47 -7.42
CA ASN A 158 12.37 13.24 -8.21
C ASN A 158 13.59 12.41 -8.62
N HIS A 159 14.10 11.56 -7.72
CA HIS A 159 15.24 10.69 -8.01
C HIS A 159 14.91 9.57 -9.01
N LEU A 160 13.71 8.98 -8.91
CA LEU A 160 13.28 7.91 -9.81
C LEU A 160 13.03 8.41 -11.23
N PHE A 161 12.41 9.59 -11.36
CA PHE A 161 11.89 10.05 -12.66
C PHE A 161 12.60 11.28 -13.22
N GLY A 162 13.51 11.91 -12.47
CA GLY A 162 14.28 13.08 -12.94
C GLY A 162 13.44 14.35 -13.13
N VAL A 163 12.48 14.61 -12.24
CA VAL A 163 11.50 15.73 -12.31
C VAL A 163 11.47 16.64 -11.09
#